data_AF-A0A6P1MII0-F1
#
_entry.id   AF-A0A6P1MII0-F1
#
_cell.length_a   1.000
_cell.length_b   1.000
_cell.length_c   1.000
_cell.angle_alpha   90.00
_cell.angle_beta   90.00
_cell.angle_gamma   90.00
#
_symmetry.space_group_name_H-M   'P 1'
#
loop_
_entity.id
_entity.type
_entity.pdbx_description
1 polymer ?
#
loop_
_entity_poly.entity_id
_entity_poly.type
_entity_poly.pdbx_seq_one_letter_code
_entity_poly.pdbx_strand_id
1 'polypeptide(L)'
;MDNQTNADNCDEKEIENVLKDFFRAYYNSERIEMFNYLDAEFQKYVPITRFLILPDFYRDLGVLAEICKVRIKAERQIALVDCVINLKNQEKGMVIAMKKEFGIWKINGKRMFR
;
A
#
# COMPACT_ATOMS: atom_id res chain seq x y z
N MET A 1 11.46 -3.44 28.65
CA MET A 1 10.36 -3.77 27.70
C MET A 1 10.47 -2.86 26.49
N ASP A 2 11.69 -2.58 26.04
CA ASP A 2 11.98 -1.35 25.30
C ASP A 2 12.30 -1.60 23.82
N ASN A 3 12.55 -2.86 23.45
CA ASN A 3 12.84 -3.24 22.07
C ASN A 3 11.58 -3.43 21.20
N GLN A 4 10.45 -3.79 21.80
CA GLN A 4 9.19 -4.02 21.08
C GLN A 4 8.61 -2.70 20.54
N THR A 5 8.49 -1.70 21.42
CA THR A 5 7.96 -0.37 21.08
C THR A 5 8.82 0.36 20.04
N ASN A 6 10.14 0.18 20.08
CA ASN A 6 11.05 0.79 19.11
C ASN A 6 10.99 0.12 17.72
N ALA A 7 10.80 -1.20 17.66
CA ALA A 7 10.62 -1.92 16.40
C ALA A 7 9.28 -1.56 15.75
N ASP A 8 8.21 -1.48 16.54
CA ASP A 8 6.87 -1.12 16.05
C ASP A 8 6.87 0.31 15.48
N ASN A 9 7.51 1.28 16.17
CA ASN A 9 7.66 2.66 15.66
C ASN A 9 8.49 2.75 14.36
N CYS A 10 9.41 1.81 14.13
CA CYS A 10 10.20 1.75 12.89
C CYS A 10 9.35 1.22 11.73
N ASP A 11 8.63 0.13 11.97
CA ASP A 11 7.75 -0.48 10.97
C ASP A 11 6.59 0.45 10.58
N GLU A 12 6.00 1.19 11.53
CA GLU A 12 4.96 2.18 11.23
C GLU A 12 5.44 3.24 10.24
N LYS A 13 6.64 3.79 10.46
CA LYS A 13 7.25 4.77 9.54
C LYS A 13 7.56 4.18 8.18
N GLU A 14 8.07 2.95 8.14
CA GLU A 14 8.33 2.26 6.87
C GLU A 14 7.04 2.06 6.08
N ILE A 15 5.97 1.60 6.75
CA ILE A 15 4.63 1.44 6.18
C ILE A 15 4.10 2.77 5.61
N GLU A 16 4.20 3.86 6.39
CA GLU A 16 3.78 5.18 5.91
C GLU A 16 4.54 5.61 4.67
N ASN A 17 5.86 5.41 4.63
CA ASN A 17 6.69 5.77 3.50
C ASN A 17 6.32 4.96 2.25
N VAL A 18 6.10 3.65 2.39
CA VAL A 18 5.64 2.79 1.28
C VAL A 18 4.32 3.29 0.71
N LEU A 19 3.37 3.67 1.56
CA LEU A 19 2.08 4.23 1.09
C LEU A 19 2.26 5.57 0.38
N LYS A 20 3.01 6.50 0.99
CA LYS A 20 3.27 7.82 0.39
C LYS A 20 3.96 7.69 -0.96
N ASP A 21 4.95 6.82 -1.08
CA ASP A 21 5.67 6.59 -2.33
C ASP A 21 4.78 5.90 -3.38
N PHE A 22 3.95 4.92 -2.98
CA PHE A 22 3.00 4.29 -3.90
C PHE A 22 2.00 5.30 -4.48
N PHE A 23 1.43 6.17 -3.63
CA PHE A 23 0.48 7.19 -4.08
C PHE A 23 1.17 8.31 -4.86
N ARG A 24 2.43 8.66 -4.54
CA ARG A 24 3.26 9.54 -5.39
C ARG A 24 3.42 8.97 -6.80
N ALA A 25 3.84 7.71 -6.90
CA ALA A 25 4.00 7.01 -8.17
C ALA A 25 2.67 6.95 -8.96
N TYR A 26 1.55 6.78 -8.26
CA TYR A 26 0.22 6.88 -8.85
C TYR A 26 -0.07 8.27 -9.45
N TYR A 27 0.16 9.37 -8.73
CA TYR A 27 -0.06 10.72 -9.27
C TYR A 27 0.84 11.05 -10.45
N ASN A 28 2.08 10.56 -10.42
CA ASN A 28 3.03 10.76 -11.50
C ASN A 28 2.82 9.81 -12.69
N SER A 29 1.82 8.92 -12.63
CA SER A 29 1.59 7.86 -13.63
C SER A 29 2.80 6.91 -13.81
N GLU A 30 3.62 6.75 -12.77
CA GLU A 30 4.81 5.88 -12.72
C GLU A 30 4.40 4.42 -12.42
N ARG A 31 3.73 3.79 -13.39
CA ARG A 31 3.08 2.48 -13.20
C ARG A 31 4.03 1.35 -12.84
N ILE A 32 5.27 1.37 -13.32
CA ILE A 32 6.29 0.37 -12.96
C ILE A 32 6.66 0.51 -11.48
N GLU A 33 6.82 1.74 -11.01
CA GLU A 33 7.13 2.02 -9.60
C GLU A 33 5.96 1.63 -8.70
N MET A 34 4.72 1.96 -9.08
CA MET A 34 3.52 1.47 -8.38
C MET A 34 3.52 -0.05 -8.24
N PHE A 35 3.81 -0.78 -9.33
CA PHE A 35 3.82 -2.24 -9.35
C PHE A 35 4.84 -2.83 -8.36
N ASN A 36 5.99 -2.16 -8.19
CA ASN A 36 7.04 -2.60 -7.28
C ASN A 36 6.63 -2.56 -5.79
N TYR A 37 5.65 -1.73 -5.43
CA TYR A 37 5.12 -1.69 -4.06
C TYR A 37 4.03 -2.73 -3.80
N LEU A 38 3.50 -3.38 -4.85
CA LEU A 38 2.53 -4.46 -4.72
C LEU A 38 3.23 -5.76 -4.34
N ASP A 39 2.50 -6.61 -3.64
CA ASP A 39 3.05 -7.84 -3.12
C ASP A 39 3.30 -8.94 -4.17
N ALA A 40 4.17 -9.88 -3.82
CA ALA A 40 4.59 -10.97 -4.71
C ALA A 40 3.42 -11.89 -5.15
N GLU A 41 2.39 -12.08 -4.34
CA GLU A 41 1.21 -12.88 -4.72
C GLU A 41 0.44 -12.18 -5.83
N PHE A 42 0.24 -10.87 -5.70
CA PHE A 42 -0.35 -10.06 -6.76
C PHE A 42 0.53 -10.06 -8.02
N GLN A 43 1.84 -9.81 -7.89
CA GLN A 43 2.76 -9.76 -9.03
C GLN A 43 2.86 -11.11 -9.77
N LYS A 44 2.72 -12.23 -9.06
CA LYS A 44 2.65 -13.58 -9.65
C LYS A 44 1.36 -13.79 -10.44
N TYR A 45 0.23 -13.27 -9.95
CA TYR A 45 -1.07 -13.43 -10.61
C TYR A 45 -1.29 -12.43 -11.75
N VAL A 46 -0.77 -11.22 -11.61
CA VAL A 46 -0.84 -10.13 -12.57
C VAL A 46 0.59 -9.76 -12.99
N PRO A 47 1.12 -10.35 -14.06
CA PRO A 47 2.41 -9.95 -14.61
C PRO A 47 2.41 -8.46 -14.95
N ILE A 48 3.58 -7.81 -14.85
CA ILE A 48 3.72 -6.37 -15.08
C ILE A 48 3.14 -5.93 -16.43
N THR A 49 3.30 -6.74 -17.49
CA THR A 49 2.74 -6.45 -18.81
C THR A 49 1.21 -6.34 -18.78
N ARG A 50 0.52 -7.20 -18.01
CA ARG A 50 -0.93 -7.09 -17.82
C ARG A 50 -1.30 -5.88 -16.98
N PHE A 51 -0.55 -5.62 -15.91
CA PHE A 51 -0.77 -4.45 -15.06
C PHE A 51 -0.67 -3.14 -15.86
N LEU A 52 0.22 -3.08 -16.85
CA LEU A 52 0.45 -1.90 -17.67
C LEU A 52 -0.57 -1.67 -18.78
N ILE A 53 -1.32 -2.68 -19.22
CA ILE A 53 -2.19 -2.58 -20.41
C ILE A 53 -3.68 -2.80 -20.13
N LEU A 54 -4.04 -3.53 -19.06
CA LEU A 54 -5.43 -3.88 -18.82
C LEU A 54 -6.18 -2.72 -18.14
N PRO A 55 -7.36 -2.33 -18.67
CA PRO A 55 -8.19 -1.24 -18.13
C PRO A 55 -8.51 -1.36 -16.64
N ASP A 56 -8.61 -2.59 -16.12
CA ASP A 56 -8.91 -2.88 -14.71
C ASP A 56 -7.95 -2.20 -13.73
N PHE A 57 -6.72 -1.93 -14.15
CA PHE A 57 -5.68 -1.30 -13.33
C PHE A 57 -5.54 0.22 -13.54
N TYR A 58 -6.42 0.83 -14.34
CA TYR A 58 -6.52 2.29 -14.52
C TYR A 58 -7.61 2.91 -13.65
N ARG A 59 -8.15 2.15 -12.67
CA ARG A 59 -9.10 2.66 -11.68
C ARG A 59 -8.49 3.87 -10.96
N ASP A 60 -9.31 4.90 -10.78
CA ASP A 60 -8.96 6.05 -9.96
C ASP A 60 -8.87 5.63 -8.47
N LEU A 61 -7.67 5.72 -7.91
CA LEU A 61 -7.37 5.39 -6.50
C LEU A 61 -7.55 6.59 -5.56
N GLY A 62 -7.76 7.80 -6.10
CA GLY A 62 -7.91 9.03 -5.34
C GLY A 62 -6.59 9.62 -4.81
N VAL A 63 -6.72 10.74 -4.10
CA VAL A 63 -5.59 11.45 -3.48
C VAL A 63 -5.42 11.01 -2.02
N LEU A 64 -4.27 10.48 -1.59
CA LEU A 64 -4.01 10.18 -0.19
C LEU A 64 -3.97 11.49 0.59
N ALA A 65 -4.98 11.72 1.43
CA ALA A 65 -5.11 12.93 2.24
C ALA A 65 -4.47 12.76 3.61
N GLU A 66 -4.75 11.62 4.28
CA GLU A 66 -4.28 11.36 5.64
C GLU A 66 -4.04 9.86 5.88
N ILE A 67 -3.01 9.53 6.66
CA ILE A 67 -2.84 8.20 7.27
C ILE A 67 -3.23 8.34 8.74
N CYS A 68 -4.37 7.75 9.12
CA CYS A 68 -4.95 7.96 10.45
C CYS A 68 -4.40 6.99 11.48
N LYS A 69 -4.23 5.71 11.12
CA LYS A 69 -3.79 4.67 12.04
C LYS A 69 -3.13 3.50 11.33
N VAL A 70 -1.97 3.07 11.84
CA VAL A 70 -1.32 1.82 11.45
C VAL A 70 -1.57 0.77 12.55
N ARG A 71 -1.96 -0.44 12.14
CA ARG A 71 -2.18 -1.58 13.05
C ARG A 71 -1.34 -2.76 12.58
N ILE A 72 -0.23 -3.02 13.29
CA ILE A 72 0.72 -4.07 12.96
C ILE A 72 0.40 -5.34 13.76
N LYS A 73 0.39 -6.48 13.08
CA LYS A 73 0.36 -7.82 13.68
C LYS A 73 1.70 -8.49 13.38
N ALA A 74 2.70 -8.19 14.22
CA ALA A 74 4.11 -8.56 13.99
C ALA A 74 4.29 -10.08 13.77
N GLU A 75 3.64 -10.91 14.59
CA GLU A 75 3.69 -12.38 14.47
C GLU A 75 3.22 -12.92 13.10
N ARG A 76 2.38 -12.16 12.40
CA ARG A 76 1.82 -12.52 11.09
C ARG A 76 2.46 -11.74 9.96
N GLN A 77 3.35 -10.79 10.25
CA GLN A 77 3.96 -9.90 9.26
C GLN A 77 2.90 -9.17 8.41
N ILE A 78 1.81 -8.74 9.05
CA ILE A 78 0.69 -8.06 8.39
C ILE A 78 0.47 -6.70 9.06
N ALA A 79 0.10 -5.70 8.26
CA ALA A 79 -0.39 -4.42 8.75
C ALA A 79 -1.72 -4.05 8.09
N LEU A 80 -2.56 -3.36 8.83
CA LEU A 80 -3.76 -2.68 8.32
C LEU A 80 -3.59 -1.19 8.55
N VAL A 81 -3.73 -0.40 7.50
CA VAL A 81 -3.59 1.05 7.56
C VAL A 81 -4.94 1.68 7.25
N ASP A 82 -5.47 2.42 8.22
CA ASP A 82 -6.66 3.24 8.04
C ASP A 82 -6.22 4.61 7.50
N CYS A 83 -6.73 5.01 6.35
CA CYS A 83 -6.40 6.26 5.70
C CYS A 83 -7.63 6.97 5.12
N VAL A 84 -7.49 8.26 4.86
CA VAL A 84 -8.47 9.07 4.13
C VAL A 84 -7.92 9.33 2.74
N ILE A 85 -8.74 9.05 1.72
CA ILE A 85 -8.47 9.42 0.34
C ILE A 85 -9.50 10.45 -0.12
N ASN A 86 -9.08 11.41 -0.94
CA ASN A 86 -9.98 12.29 -1.67
C ASN A 86 -10.21 11.71 -3.07
N LEU A 87 -11.41 11.18 -3.30
CA LEU A 87 -11.82 10.58 -4.56
C LEU A 87 -12.98 11.40 -5.14
N LYS A 88 -12.76 12.03 -6.30
CA LYS A 88 -13.77 12.87 -6.98
C LYS A 88 -14.34 13.97 -6.07
N ASN A 89 -13.47 14.66 -5.35
CA ASN A 89 -13.82 15.72 -4.38
C ASN A 89 -14.65 15.24 -3.19
N GLN A 90 -14.55 13.95 -2.85
CA GLN A 90 -15.16 13.37 -1.65
C GLN A 90 -14.10 12.68 -0.81
N GLU A 91 -14.04 13.02 0.47
CA GLU A 91 -13.25 12.28 1.43
C GLU A 91 -13.89 10.92 1.71
N LYS A 92 -13.08 9.87 1.62
CA LYS A 92 -13.49 8.50 1.90
C LYS A 92 -12.46 7.82 2.78
N GLY A 93 -12.94 7.18 3.83
CA GLY A 93 -12.13 6.26 4.62
C GLY A 93 -11.83 4.99 3.81
N MET A 94 -10.58 4.56 3.84
CA MET A 94 -10.08 3.34 3.19
C MET A 94 -9.21 2.56 4.17
N VAL A 95 -9.24 1.24 4.06
CA VAL A 95 -8.32 0.35 4.79
C VAL A 95 -7.40 -0.32 3.78
N ILE A 96 -6.10 -0.07 3.90
CA ILE A 96 -5.07 -0.68 3.07
C ILE A 96 -4.42 -1.83 3.84
N ALA A 97 -4.48 -3.03 3.28
CA ALA A 97 -3.80 -4.20 3.84
C ALA A 97 -2.39 -4.31 3.28
N MET A 98 -1.42 -4.58 4.14
CA MET A 98 -0.02 -4.74 3.79
C MET A 98 0.56 -6.01 4.43
N LYS A 99 1.62 -6.55 3.83
CA LYS A 99 2.39 -7.66 4.38
C LYS A 99 3.89 -7.43 4.21
N LYS A 100 4.68 -7.94 5.15
CA LYS A 100 6.15 -7.89 5.07
C LYS A 100 6.63 -9.08 4.25
N GLU A 101 7.41 -8.81 3.22
CA GLU A 101 8.01 -9.82 2.33
C GLU A 101 9.50 -9.54 2.22
N PHE A 102 10.34 -10.51 2.56
CA PHE A 102 11.80 -10.35 2.54
C PHE A 102 12.30 -9.11 3.33
N GLY A 103 11.62 -8.79 4.43
CA GLY A 103 11.95 -7.64 5.27
C GLY A 103 11.39 -6.30 4.80
N ILE A 104 10.65 -6.25 3.68
CA ILE A 104 10.09 -5.02 3.09
C ILE A 104 8.57 -5.07 3.16
N TRP A 105 7.93 -3.97 3.57
CA TRP A 105 6.46 -3.87 3.53
C TRP A 105 5.94 -3.70 2.09
N LYS A 106 4.92 -4.49 1.73
CA LYS A 106 4.24 -4.47 0.42
C LYS A 106 2.73 -4.33 0.58
N ILE A 107 2.11 -3.60 -0.35
CA ILE A 107 0.67 -3.41 -0.42
C ILE A 107 0.02 -4.68 -0.98
N ASN A 108 -1.08 -5.10 -0.37
CA ASN A 108 -1.90 -6.19 -0.90
C ASN A 108 -2.61 -5.74 -2.19
N GLY A 109 -2.01 -6.05 -3.35
CA GLY A 109 -2.51 -5.59 -4.64
C GLY A 109 -3.89 -6.14 -4.98
N LYS A 110 -4.20 -7.36 -4.53
CA LYS A 110 -5.50 -8.00 -4.75
C LYS A 110 -6.62 -7.24 -4.05
N ARG A 111 -6.39 -6.72 -2.84
CA ARG A 111 -7.37 -5.89 -2.10
C ARG A 111 -7.41 -4.46 -2.62
N MET A 112 -6.31 -3.97 -3.18
CA MET A 112 -6.25 -2.62 -3.76
C MET A 112 -7.08 -2.50 -5.05
N PHE A 113 -6.99 -3.49 -5.94
CA PHE A 113 -7.57 -3.41 -7.29
C PHE A 113 -8.84 -4.25 -7.50
N ARG A 114 -9.29 -5.04 -6.52
CA ARG A 114 -10.52 -5.84 -6.62
C ARG A 114 -11.67 -5.17 -5.88
#